data_AF-A0A556QRL1-F1
#
_entry.id   AF-A0A556QRL1-F1
#
_cell.length_a   1.000
_cell.length_b   1.000
_cell.length_c   1.000
_cell.angle_alpha   90.00
_cell.angle_beta   90.00
_cell.angle_gamma   90.00
#
_symmetry.space_group_name_H-M   'P 1'
#
loop_
_entity.id
_entity.type
_entity.pdbx_description
1 polymer ?
#
loop_
_entity_poly.entity_id
_entity_poly.type
_entity_poly.pdbx_seq_one_letter_code
_entity_poly.pdbx_strand_id
1 'polypeptide(L)'
;MSKLPRWRALFCFLGLVSALSAAEPVIPELRGMLATGTDRRFALAIPGGDTAWIGVGGKFSGWTLSEYRAAQDAIVLVKDGRETVLKLSSSTIGAADTKATLADAEEVLNKMKFEEMFGKIIEQQKRSVIEMTKSMTGKMKGADSADVAEFQAKVMDMIFAEMKPEEMKIEIAQIYSDVFTKSELKGLGDFYGTPAGQAMIDKQPDVQKKTMEVMMPRMMAGMAKIGPMTAEFTKQQAAKKKAAAAEAAAQATPVVSP
;
A
#
# COMPACT_ATOMS: atom_id res chain seq x y z
N MET A 1 -68.41 5.82 75.62
CA MET A 1 -67.50 6.91 76.02
C MET A 1 -66.06 6.49 75.76
N SER A 2 -65.49 7.08 74.69
CA SER A 2 -64.07 7.41 74.43
C SER A 2 -62.96 6.45 74.89
N LYS A 3 -62.32 5.79 73.91
CA LYS A 3 -60.88 5.52 73.92
C LYS A 3 -60.28 5.94 72.57
N LEU A 4 -59.33 6.87 72.61
CA LEU A 4 -58.54 7.34 71.47
C LEU A 4 -57.68 6.23 70.87
N PRO A 5 -57.36 6.28 69.55
CA PRO A 5 -56.17 5.63 69.02
C PRO A 5 -55.05 6.64 68.68
N ARG A 6 -53.85 6.10 68.85
CA ARG A 6 -52.53 6.74 68.80
C ARG A 6 -52.10 7.07 67.37
N TRP A 7 -51.40 8.18 67.24
CA TRP A 7 -50.63 8.61 66.09
C TRP A 7 -49.56 7.57 65.71
N ARG A 8 -49.47 7.19 64.42
CA ARG A 8 -48.26 6.59 63.82
C ARG A 8 -48.05 7.13 62.42
N ALA A 9 -46.81 7.55 62.20
CA ALA A 9 -46.24 8.27 61.09
C ALA A 9 -46.58 7.72 59.70
N LEU A 10 -46.92 8.63 58.79
CA LEU A 10 -46.93 8.42 57.35
C LEU A 10 -45.47 8.43 56.88
N PHE A 11 -44.92 7.27 56.51
CA PHE A 11 -43.65 7.18 55.79
C PHE A 11 -43.94 7.09 54.29
N CYS A 12 -43.56 8.13 53.55
CA CYS A 12 -43.50 8.15 52.10
C CYS A 12 -42.52 7.08 51.61
N PHE A 13 -43.00 6.04 50.94
CA PHE A 13 -42.17 5.22 50.07
C PHE A 13 -42.18 5.83 48.67
N LEU A 14 -41.18 6.68 48.42
CA LEU A 14 -40.81 7.10 47.07
C LEU A 14 -40.20 5.86 46.39
N GLY A 15 -40.94 5.24 45.47
CA GLY A 15 -40.44 4.13 44.66
C GLY A 15 -39.29 4.62 43.79
N LEU A 16 -38.06 4.29 44.18
CA LEU A 16 -36.89 4.44 43.35
C LEU A 16 -37.00 3.40 42.22
N VAL A 17 -37.52 3.81 41.06
CA VAL A 17 -37.34 3.05 39.82
C VAL A 17 -35.87 3.22 39.45
N SER A 18 -35.04 2.26 39.86
CA SER A 18 -33.69 2.14 39.34
C SER A 18 -33.80 1.85 37.85
N ALA A 19 -33.65 2.89 37.03
CA ALA A 19 -33.37 2.74 35.61
C ALA A 19 -32.00 2.06 35.49
N LEU A 20 -32.02 0.74 35.37
CA LEU A 20 -30.85 -0.02 34.95
C LEU A 20 -30.60 0.41 33.50
N SER A 21 -29.65 1.32 33.28
CA SER A 21 -29.10 1.57 31.95
C SER A 21 -28.45 0.28 31.49
N ALA A 22 -29.20 -0.56 30.78
CA ALA A 22 -28.63 -1.63 29.99
C ALA A 22 -27.75 -0.95 28.94
N ALA A 23 -26.43 -1.11 29.06
CA ALA A 23 -25.51 -0.70 28.02
C ALA A 23 -25.99 -1.29 26.69
N GLU A 24 -26.18 -0.45 25.67
CA GLU A 24 -26.66 -0.93 24.38
C GLU A 24 -25.71 -2.02 23.87
N PRO A 25 -26.25 -3.18 23.42
CA PRO A 25 -25.40 -4.27 23.00
C PRO A 25 -24.60 -3.83 21.77
N VAL A 26 -23.27 -3.85 21.89
CA VAL A 26 -22.37 -3.50 20.79
C VAL A 26 -22.66 -4.43 19.61
N ILE A 27 -23.09 -3.83 18.50
CA ILE A 27 -23.48 -4.54 17.29
C ILE A 27 -22.21 -4.83 16.49
N PRO A 28 -21.96 -6.10 16.11
CA PRO A 28 -20.83 -6.44 15.25
C PRO A 28 -20.96 -5.81 13.87
N GLU A 29 -19.83 -5.50 13.24
CA GLU A 29 -19.73 -5.11 11.84
C GLU A 29 -19.47 -6.34 10.98
N LEU A 30 -20.23 -6.51 9.90
CA LEU A 30 -19.93 -7.50 8.86
C LEU A 30 -18.92 -6.92 7.87
N ARG A 31 -17.69 -7.45 7.87
CA ARG A 31 -16.55 -6.92 7.11
C ARG A 31 -16.23 -7.68 5.82
N GLY A 32 -16.70 -8.91 5.70
CA GLY A 32 -16.44 -9.72 4.52
C GLY A 32 -17.11 -11.09 4.56
N MET A 33 -17.10 -11.75 3.41
CA MET A 33 -17.61 -13.10 3.22
C MET A 33 -16.59 -13.92 2.44
N LEU A 34 -16.28 -15.12 2.92
CA LEU A 34 -15.50 -16.13 2.21
C LEU A 34 -16.44 -17.26 1.81
N ALA A 35 -16.45 -17.61 0.52
CA ALA A 35 -17.21 -18.73 -0.01
C ALA A 35 -16.26 -19.75 -0.65
N THR A 36 -16.26 -20.98 -0.15
CA THR A 36 -15.52 -22.11 -0.71
C THR A 36 -16.50 -23.25 -1.01
N GLY A 37 -16.97 -23.31 -2.27
CA GLY A 37 -18.04 -24.22 -2.66
C GLY A 37 -19.35 -23.86 -1.96
N THR A 38 -19.89 -24.78 -1.17
CA THR A 38 -21.10 -24.55 -0.36
C THR A 38 -20.80 -23.99 1.02
N ASP A 39 -19.55 -24.04 1.49
CA ASP A 39 -19.19 -23.48 2.79
C ASP A 39 -19.06 -21.96 2.69
N ARG A 40 -19.67 -21.26 3.65
CA ARG A 40 -19.70 -19.80 3.72
C ARG A 40 -19.33 -19.36 5.12
N ARG A 41 -18.32 -18.49 5.22
CA ARG A 41 -17.91 -17.84 6.46
C ARG A 41 -17.99 -16.33 6.33
N PHE A 42 -18.31 -15.68 7.42
CA PHE A 42 -18.54 -14.25 7.52
C PHE A 42 -17.57 -13.66 8.54
N ALA A 43 -16.85 -12.61 8.14
CA ALA A 43 -15.94 -11.88 9.01
C ALA A 43 -16.73 -10.86 9.83
N LEU A 44 -16.80 -11.08 11.15
CA LEU A 44 -17.39 -10.15 12.10
C LEU A 44 -16.31 -9.45 12.91
N ALA A 45 -16.52 -8.19 13.20
CA ALA A 45 -15.67 -7.40 14.07
C ALA A 45 -16.51 -6.61 15.07
N ILE A 46 -16.05 -6.52 16.32
CA ILE A 46 -16.51 -5.47 17.22
C ILE A 46 -15.70 -4.21 16.90
N PRO A 47 -16.31 -3.02 16.76
CA PRO A 47 -15.57 -1.77 16.56
C PRO A 47 -14.49 -1.58 17.64
N GLY A 48 -13.22 -1.53 17.23
CA GLY A 48 -12.07 -1.41 18.14
C GLY A 48 -11.75 -2.66 18.99
N GLY A 49 -12.35 -3.82 18.66
CA GLY A 49 -12.22 -5.05 19.44
C GLY A 49 -11.92 -6.29 18.59
N ASP A 50 -12.42 -7.43 19.08
CA ASP A 50 -12.13 -8.74 18.50
C ASP A 50 -12.72 -8.91 17.09
N THR A 51 -12.12 -9.83 16.33
CA THR A 51 -12.60 -10.24 15.01
C THR A 51 -12.67 -11.76 14.91
N ALA A 52 -13.64 -12.28 14.16
CA ALA A 52 -13.81 -13.72 13.95
C ALA A 52 -14.46 -14.05 12.62
N TRP A 53 -14.12 -15.21 12.07
CA TRP A 53 -14.80 -15.82 10.92
C TRP A 53 -15.79 -16.88 11.41
N ILE A 54 -17.09 -16.64 11.21
CA ILE A 54 -18.14 -17.57 11.65
C ILE A 54 -19.04 -18.00 10.49
N GLY A 55 -19.54 -19.24 10.54
CA GLY A 55 -20.59 -19.72 9.64
C GLY A 55 -21.99 -19.53 10.22
N VAL A 56 -23.01 -19.92 9.45
CA VAL A 56 -24.40 -20.02 9.95
C VAL A 56 -24.45 -21.01 11.12
N GLY A 57 -25.09 -20.59 12.22
CA GLY A 57 -25.10 -21.26 13.52
C GLY A 57 -23.96 -20.88 14.48
N GLY A 58 -22.95 -20.15 14.00
CA GLY A 58 -21.81 -19.70 14.80
C GLY A 58 -22.16 -18.59 15.78
N LYS A 59 -21.36 -18.47 16.86
CA LYS A 59 -21.52 -17.43 17.88
C LYS A 59 -20.32 -16.49 17.92
N PHE A 60 -20.58 -15.20 18.14
CA PHE A 60 -19.56 -14.16 18.27
C PHE A 60 -20.04 -13.04 19.20
N SER A 61 -19.31 -12.74 20.28
CA SER A 61 -19.64 -11.67 21.24
C SER A 61 -21.09 -11.67 21.76
N GLY A 62 -21.64 -12.87 21.99
CA GLY A 62 -23.01 -13.08 22.44
C GLY A 62 -24.08 -13.04 21.34
N TRP A 63 -23.69 -12.76 20.09
CA TRP A 63 -24.56 -12.85 18.91
C TRP A 63 -24.47 -14.23 18.27
N THR A 64 -25.57 -14.71 17.74
CA THR A 64 -25.63 -15.96 16.95
C THR A 64 -25.98 -15.64 15.51
N LEU A 65 -25.19 -16.11 14.54
CA LEU A 65 -25.52 -15.99 13.12
C LEU A 65 -26.61 -17.00 12.77
N SER A 66 -27.82 -16.53 12.57
CA SER A 66 -28.99 -17.37 12.34
C SER A 66 -29.20 -17.70 10.86
N GLU A 67 -28.94 -16.75 9.97
CA GLU A 67 -29.25 -16.87 8.54
C GLU A 67 -28.30 -16.00 7.70
N TYR A 68 -28.05 -16.43 6.46
CA TYR A 68 -27.55 -15.57 5.39
C TYR A 68 -28.62 -15.43 4.30
N ARG A 69 -29.02 -14.18 4.03
CA ARG A 69 -29.99 -13.79 3.01
C ARG A 69 -29.26 -13.37 1.75
N ALA A 70 -29.03 -14.33 0.86
CA ALA A 70 -28.29 -14.12 -0.39
C ALA A 70 -28.87 -13.00 -1.27
N ALA A 71 -30.20 -12.84 -1.32
CA ALA A 71 -30.85 -11.79 -2.11
C ALA A 71 -30.58 -10.36 -1.59
N GLN A 72 -30.07 -10.21 -0.37
CA GLN A 72 -29.84 -8.91 0.28
C GLN A 72 -28.38 -8.69 0.66
N ASP A 73 -27.49 -9.65 0.34
CA ASP A 73 -26.11 -9.74 0.84
C ASP A 73 -26.01 -9.38 2.32
N ALA A 74 -26.88 -10.02 3.11
CA ALA A 74 -27.03 -9.73 4.52
C ALA A 74 -27.02 -11.00 5.36
N ILE A 75 -26.51 -10.90 6.57
CA ILE A 75 -26.66 -11.92 7.61
C ILE A 75 -27.65 -11.45 8.66
N VAL A 76 -28.24 -12.39 9.36
CA VAL A 76 -29.15 -12.13 10.48
C VAL A 76 -28.46 -12.60 11.76
N LEU A 77 -28.11 -11.65 12.62
CA LEU A 77 -27.60 -11.94 13.95
C LEU A 77 -28.73 -11.88 14.97
N VAL A 78 -28.73 -12.81 15.93
CA VAL A 78 -29.71 -12.87 17.02
C VAL A 78 -28.99 -12.77 18.36
N LYS A 79 -29.48 -11.88 19.22
CA LYS A 79 -29.06 -11.77 20.62
C LYS A 79 -30.26 -11.42 21.49
N ASP A 80 -30.46 -12.17 22.56
CA ASP A 80 -31.56 -11.98 23.52
C ASP A 80 -32.95 -11.90 22.87
N GLY A 81 -33.17 -12.70 21.81
CA GLY A 81 -34.42 -12.74 21.06
C GLY A 81 -34.62 -11.59 20.07
N ARG A 82 -33.68 -10.65 19.94
CA ARG A 82 -33.71 -9.57 18.95
C ARG A 82 -32.89 -9.96 17.72
N GLU A 83 -33.51 -9.81 16.55
CA GLU A 83 -32.84 -9.96 15.27
C GLU A 83 -32.24 -8.62 14.81
N THR A 84 -30.99 -8.68 14.35
CA THR A 84 -30.30 -7.57 13.70
C THR A 84 -29.82 -8.04 12.34
N VAL A 85 -30.32 -7.37 11.30
CA VAL A 85 -29.88 -7.63 9.93
C VAL A 85 -28.65 -6.79 9.65
N LEU A 86 -27.52 -7.47 9.46
CA LEU A 86 -26.28 -6.84 9.03
C LEU A 86 -26.11 -7.08 7.54
N LYS A 87 -26.23 -6.03 6.75
CA LYS A 87 -25.76 -6.07 5.36
C LYS A 87 -24.25 -6.15 5.38
N LEU A 88 -23.64 -6.79 4.36
CA LEU A 88 -22.23 -6.56 4.12
C LEU A 88 -22.07 -5.04 4.03
N SER A 89 -21.29 -4.46 4.96
CA SER A 89 -20.69 -3.17 4.67
C SER A 89 -19.98 -3.38 3.33
N SER A 90 -20.24 -2.52 2.36
CA SER A 90 -19.73 -2.67 1.01
C SER A 90 -18.20 -2.64 1.04
N SER A 91 -17.61 -3.82 1.27
CA SER A 91 -16.31 -4.22 0.79
C SER A 91 -16.49 -4.92 -0.56
N THR A 92 -17.55 -4.60 -1.30
CA THR A 92 -17.40 -4.47 -2.74
C THR A 92 -16.44 -3.31 -2.94
N ILE A 93 -15.23 -3.61 -3.39
CA ILE A 93 -14.47 -2.66 -4.19
C ILE A 93 -15.42 -2.29 -5.33
N GLY A 94 -16.07 -1.12 -5.24
CA GLY A 94 -17.08 -0.67 -6.19
C GLY A 94 -18.53 -0.97 -5.82
N ALA A 95 -19.21 0.00 -5.19
CA ALA A 95 -20.49 0.53 -5.65
C ALA A 95 -20.93 1.69 -4.73
N ALA A 96 -21.10 2.87 -5.33
CA ALA A 96 -21.23 4.19 -4.70
C ALA A 96 -19.95 4.69 -3.99
N ASP A 97 -18.83 4.59 -4.69
CA ASP A 97 -17.61 5.25 -4.27
C ASP A 97 -17.77 6.78 -4.38
N THR A 98 -18.04 7.42 -3.25
CA THR A 98 -17.91 8.87 -3.14
C THR A 98 -16.48 9.26 -3.48
N LYS A 99 -16.31 10.38 -4.21
CA LYS A 99 -14.99 10.96 -4.46
C LYS A 99 -14.21 11.02 -3.15
N ALA A 100 -12.97 10.55 -3.16
CA ALA A 100 -12.09 10.70 -2.02
C ALA A 100 -11.92 12.18 -1.67
N THR A 101 -11.84 12.48 -0.39
CA THR A 101 -11.49 13.82 0.07
C THR A 101 -9.98 13.95 0.23
N LEU A 102 -9.50 15.19 0.29
CA LEU A 102 -8.10 15.47 0.62
C LEU A 102 -7.69 14.83 1.94
N ALA A 103 -8.56 14.89 2.96
CA ALA A 103 -8.30 14.30 4.27
C ALA A 103 -8.16 12.77 4.22
N ASP A 104 -8.98 12.09 3.40
CA ASP A 104 -8.86 10.63 3.21
C ASP A 104 -7.47 10.29 2.61
N ALA A 105 -6.98 11.08 1.66
CA ALA A 105 -5.67 10.89 1.04
C ALA A 105 -4.50 11.23 1.97
N GLU A 106 -4.60 12.31 2.73
CA GLU A 106 -3.60 12.69 3.73
C GLU A 106 -3.42 11.60 4.80
N GLU A 107 -4.52 11.00 5.27
CA GLU A 107 -4.46 9.89 6.23
C GLU A 107 -3.65 8.70 5.67
N VAL A 108 -3.89 8.33 4.41
CA VAL A 108 -3.16 7.24 3.74
C VAL A 108 -1.68 7.57 3.59
N LEU A 109 -1.35 8.78 3.11
CA LEU A 109 0.04 9.21 2.94
C LEU A 109 0.81 9.24 4.26
N ASN A 110 0.14 9.64 5.35
CA ASN A 110 0.71 9.59 6.70
C ASN A 110 1.01 8.14 7.11
N LYS A 111 0.07 7.21 6.91
CA LYS A 111 0.30 5.77 7.18
C LYS A 111 1.39 5.18 6.30
N MET A 112 1.54 5.67 5.07
CA MET A 112 2.62 5.31 4.16
C MET A 112 3.97 5.93 4.52
N LYS A 113 4.04 6.76 5.58
CA LYS A 113 5.23 7.52 5.99
C LYS A 113 5.80 8.37 4.86
N PHE A 114 4.93 9.04 4.09
CA PHE A 114 5.34 9.81 2.90
C PHE A 114 6.45 10.82 3.20
N GLU A 115 6.33 11.61 4.28
CA GLU A 115 7.36 12.60 4.67
C GLU A 115 8.72 11.94 4.94
N GLU A 116 8.74 10.83 5.67
CA GLU A 116 9.97 10.10 5.98
C GLU A 116 10.58 9.49 4.70
N MET A 117 9.75 8.86 3.88
CA MET A 117 10.17 8.27 2.60
C MET A 117 10.73 9.35 1.67
N PHE A 118 10.03 10.47 1.54
CA PHE A 118 10.41 11.58 0.69
C PHE A 118 11.68 12.27 1.18
N GLY A 119 11.81 12.49 2.49
CA GLY A 119 13.04 12.99 3.11
C GLY A 119 14.24 12.09 2.82
N LYS A 120 14.07 10.76 2.95
CA LYS A 120 15.12 9.78 2.61
C LYS A 120 15.54 9.85 1.14
N ILE A 121 14.58 10.02 0.22
CA ILE A 121 14.85 10.18 -1.22
C ILE A 121 15.67 11.44 -1.48
N ILE A 122 15.25 12.58 -0.91
CA ILE A 122 15.98 13.86 -1.02
C ILE A 122 17.41 13.73 -0.50
N GLU A 123 17.59 13.16 0.69
CA GLU A 123 18.90 13.00 1.28
C GLU A 123 19.80 12.09 0.43
N GLN A 124 19.26 10.99 -0.08
CA GLN A 124 19.98 10.08 -0.96
C GLN A 124 20.42 10.80 -2.25
N GLN A 125 19.52 11.59 -2.84
CA GLN A 125 19.83 12.39 -4.03
C GLN A 125 20.93 13.42 -3.73
N LYS A 126 20.83 14.14 -2.61
CA LYS A 126 21.84 15.11 -2.15
C LYS A 126 23.21 14.43 -2.01
N ARG A 127 23.27 13.28 -1.34
CA ARG A 127 24.52 12.51 -1.20
C ARG A 127 25.09 12.09 -2.56
N SER A 128 24.24 11.60 -3.46
CA SER A 128 24.68 11.17 -4.80
C SER A 128 25.26 12.33 -5.63
N VAL A 129 24.64 13.51 -5.59
CA VAL A 129 25.16 14.71 -6.26
C VAL A 129 26.51 15.13 -5.67
N ILE A 130 26.63 15.16 -4.34
CA ILE A 130 27.89 15.52 -3.67
C ILE A 130 29.02 14.55 -4.07
N GLU A 131 28.74 13.25 -4.12
CA GLU A 131 29.73 12.26 -4.55
C GLU A 131 30.12 12.42 -6.03
N MET A 132 29.13 12.65 -6.91
CA MET A 132 29.38 12.90 -8.33
C MET A 132 30.27 14.12 -8.53
N THR A 133 29.98 15.22 -7.84
CA THR A 133 30.82 16.41 -7.89
C THR A 133 32.20 16.12 -7.36
N LYS A 134 32.35 15.47 -6.20
CA LYS A 134 33.66 15.17 -5.64
C LYS A 134 34.55 14.43 -6.65
N SER A 135 33.95 13.53 -7.44
CA SER A 135 34.61 12.84 -8.54
C SER A 135 34.98 13.75 -9.74
N MET A 136 34.16 14.77 -10.04
CA MET A 136 34.45 15.77 -11.09
C MET A 136 35.46 16.84 -10.64
N THR A 137 35.27 17.45 -9.47
CA THR A 137 36.12 18.51 -8.92
C THR A 137 37.50 18.00 -8.55
N GLY A 138 37.63 16.73 -8.14
CA GLY A 138 38.94 16.08 -7.97
C GLY A 138 39.80 16.06 -9.25
N LYS A 139 39.23 16.37 -10.42
CA LYS A 139 39.92 16.49 -11.71
C LYS A 139 40.14 17.94 -12.17
N MET A 140 39.62 18.94 -11.46
CA MET A 140 39.69 20.34 -11.85
C MET A 140 40.79 21.04 -11.04
N LYS A 141 41.83 21.58 -11.72
CA LYS A 141 42.92 22.30 -11.05
C LYS A 141 42.49 23.73 -10.71
N GLY A 142 42.65 24.15 -9.45
CA GLY A 142 42.62 25.56 -9.05
C GLY A 142 41.45 26.02 -8.16
N ALA A 143 40.54 25.12 -7.76
CA ALA A 143 39.51 25.41 -6.76
C ALA A 143 39.68 24.48 -5.55
N ASP A 144 39.54 25.02 -4.33
CA ASP A 144 39.55 24.20 -3.12
C ASP A 144 38.36 23.24 -3.15
N SER A 145 38.64 21.95 -3.05
CA SER A 145 37.61 20.91 -3.10
C SER A 145 36.58 21.04 -1.97
N ALA A 146 36.95 21.61 -0.82
CA ALA A 146 36.07 21.83 0.31
C ALA A 146 35.10 22.98 0.04
N ASP A 147 35.60 24.12 -0.46
CA ASP A 147 34.77 25.29 -0.77
C ASP A 147 33.76 25.00 -1.88
N VAL A 148 34.16 24.24 -2.91
CA VAL A 148 33.27 23.80 -3.99
C VAL A 148 32.20 22.85 -3.45
N ALA A 149 32.56 21.92 -2.56
CA ALA A 149 31.61 21.00 -1.95
C ALA A 149 30.60 21.73 -1.05
N GLU A 150 31.05 22.71 -0.26
CA GLU A 150 30.19 23.51 0.62
C GLU A 150 29.23 24.39 -0.20
N PHE A 151 29.74 25.07 -1.23
CA PHE A 151 28.91 25.88 -2.13
C PHE A 151 27.82 25.04 -2.79
N GLN A 152 28.15 23.85 -3.27
CA GLN A 152 27.15 22.97 -3.86
C GLN A 152 26.15 22.39 -2.87
N ALA A 153 26.58 22.05 -1.65
CA ALA A 153 25.65 21.64 -0.61
C ALA A 153 24.62 22.75 -0.34
N LYS A 154 25.07 24.02 -0.27
CA LYS A 154 24.19 25.20 -0.15
C LYS A 154 23.24 25.36 -1.34
N VAL A 155 23.73 25.18 -2.57
CA VAL A 155 22.88 25.23 -3.77
C VAL A 155 21.81 24.14 -3.74
N MET A 156 22.19 22.91 -3.37
CA MET A 156 21.24 21.80 -3.26
C MET A 156 20.22 22.04 -2.15
N ASP A 157 20.65 22.53 -0.99
CA ASP A 157 19.72 22.87 0.10
C ASP A 157 18.73 23.96 -0.33
N MET A 158 19.18 24.95 -1.09
CA MET A 158 18.30 25.97 -1.67
C MET A 158 17.29 25.37 -2.65
N ILE A 159 17.73 24.49 -3.57
CA ILE A 159 16.84 23.81 -4.53
C ILE A 159 15.79 22.97 -3.79
N PHE A 160 16.20 22.19 -2.78
CA PHE A 160 15.27 21.35 -2.03
C PHE A 160 14.33 22.16 -1.14
N ALA A 161 14.78 23.28 -0.58
CA ALA A 161 13.91 24.21 0.14
C ALA A 161 12.81 24.78 -0.78
N GLU A 162 13.15 25.09 -2.04
CA GLU A 162 12.21 25.58 -3.04
C GLU A 162 11.19 24.52 -3.49
N MET A 163 11.47 23.23 -3.27
CA MET A 163 10.48 22.19 -3.53
C MET A 163 9.31 22.22 -2.55
N LYS A 164 9.43 22.91 -1.41
CA LYS A 164 8.37 23.09 -0.41
C LYS A 164 7.65 21.79 -0.04
N PRO A 165 8.27 20.92 0.77
CA PRO A 165 7.79 19.56 1.04
C PRO A 165 6.33 19.48 1.55
N GLU A 166 5.89 20.46 2.33
CA GLU A 166 4.52 20.55 2.81
C GLU A 166 3.50 20.83 1.69
N GLU A 167 3.83 21.72 0.75
CA GLU A 167 2.98 22.00 -0.42
C GLU A 167 2.92 20.76 -1.32
N MET A 168 4.05 20.10 -1.57
CA MET A 168 4.07 18.84 -2.33
C MET A 168 3.24 17.73 -1.70
N LYS A 169 3.25 17.59 -0.38
CA LYS A 169 2.40 16.59 0.30
C LYS A 169 0.92 16.85 0.01
N ILE A 170 0.48 18.11 0.06
CA ILE A 170 -0.90 18.50 -0.25
C ILE A 170 -1.21 18.22 -1.72
N GLU A 171 -0.33 18.57 -2.66
CA GLU A 171 -0.51 18.31 -4.09
C GLU A 171 -0.58 16.81 -4.40
N ILE A 172 0.27 15.99 -3.77
CA ILE A 172 0.23 14.53 -3.89
C ILE A 172 -1.07 13.98 -3.29
N ALA A 173 -1.51 14.50 -2.14
CA ALA A 173 -2.78 14.10 -1.53
C ALA A 173 -3.97 14.45 -2.46
N GLN A 174 -3.94 15.60 -3.13
CA GLN A 174 -4.94 15.95 -4.15
C GLN A 174 -4.96 14.94 -5.29
N ILE A 175 -3.79 14.59 -5.84
CA ILE A 175 -3.66 13.56 -6.89
C ILE A 175 -4.27 12.23 -6.43
N TYR A 176 -3.95 11.79 -5.20
CA TYR A 176 -4.52 10.57 -4.64
C TYR A 176 -6.05 10.66 -4.50
N SER A 177 -6.58 11.81 -4.07
CA SER A 177 -8.03 12.02 -3.96
C SER A 177 -8.78 12.12 -5.30
N ASP A 178 -8.06 12.46 -6.38
CA ASP A 178 -8.61 12.53 -7.73
C ASP A 178 -8.54 11.18 -8.47
N VAL A 179 -7.53 10.36 -8.18
CA VAL A 179 -7.30 9.08 -8.86
C VAL A 179 -7.98 7.92 -8.13
N PHE A 180 -7.93 7.90 -6.81
CA PHE A 180 -8.51 6.83 -6.00
C PHE A 180 -9.86 7.24 -5.46
N THR A 181 -10.69 6.23 -5.27
CA THR A 181 -11.96 6.42 -4.58
C THR A 181 -11.79 6.44 -3.08
N LYS A 182 -12.82 6.90 -2.35
CA LYS A 182 -12.79 6.90 -0.88
C LYS A 182 -12.59 5.48 -0.32
N SER A 183 -13.25 4.47 -0.89
CA SER A 183 -13.12 3.10 -0.41
C SER A 183 -11.73 2.50 -0.69
N GLU A 184 -11.14 2.82 -1.83
CA GLU A 184 -9.77 2.38 -2.19
C GLU A 184 -8.72 2.99 -1.27
N LEU A 185 -8.80 4.31 -1.03
CA LEU A 185 -7.91 4.97 -0.06
C LEU A 185 -8.09 4.41 1.34
N LYS A 186 -9.34 4.18 1.78
CA LYS A 186 -9.59 3.54 3.06
C LYS A 186 -8.94 2.15 3.13
N GLY A 187 -9.07 1.34 2.09
CA GLY A 187 -8.45 0.01 2.01
C GLY A 187 -6.93 0.06 2.07
N LEU A 188 -6.30 0.99 1.36
CA LEU A 188 -4.85 1.24 1.44
C LEU A 188 -4.45 1.66 2.85
N GLY A 189 -5.17 2.61 3.45
CA GLY A 189 -4.92 3.08 4.80
C GLY A 189 -5.07 1.97 5.85
N ASP A 190 -6.11 1.14 5.74
CA ASP A 190 -6.31 -0.01 6.63
C ASP A 190 -5.14 -0.99 6.53
N PHE A 191 -4.69 -1.34 5.32
CA PHE A 191 -3.56 -2.24 5.11
C PHE A 191 -2.24 -1.65 5.63
N TYR A 192 -1.89 -0.43 5.23
CA TYR A 192 -0.66 0.22 5.68
C TYR A 192 -0.66 0.52 7.18
N GLY A 193 -1.83 0.61 7.82
CA GLY A 193 -1.92 0.68 9.29
C GLY A 193 -1.56 -0.61 10.02
N THR A 194 -1.47 -1.75 9.34
CA THR A 194 -1.10 -3.03 9.97
C THR A 194 0.41 -3.19 10.16
N PRO A 195 0.86 -4.05 11.11
CA PRO A 195 2.28 -4.38 11.24
C PRO A 195 2.90 -4.95 9.95
N ALA A 196 2.12 -5.70 9.15
CA ALA A 196 2.59 -6.23 7.87
C ALA A 196 2.74 -5.14 6.81
N GLY A 197 1.78 -4.20 6.72
CA GLY A 197 1.85 -3.06 5.81
C GLY A 197 3.02 -2.13 6.14
N GLN A 198 3.24 -1.84 7.42
CA GLN A 198 4.42 -1.09 7.88
C GLN A 198 5.73 -1.83 7.55
N ALA A 199 5.79 -3.14 7.80
CA ALA A 199 6.97 -3.93 7.46
C ALA A 199 7.25 -3.94 5.94
N MET A 200 6.22 -3.87 5.09
CA MET A 200 6.39 -3.75 3.65
C MET A 200 7.09 -2.44 3.29
N ILE A 201 6.66 -1.31 3.85
CA ILE A 201 7.30 0.00 3.63
C ILE A 201 8.76 -0.04 4.10
N ASP A 202 8.99 -0.50 5.33
CA ASP A 202 10.31 -0.43 5.96
C ASP A 202 11.32 -1.39 5.30
N LYS A 203 10.86 -2.54 4.79
CA LYS A 203 11.73 -3.58 4.20
C LYS A 203 11.84 -3.51 2.68
N GLN A 204 11.02 -2.71 1.99
CA GLN A 204 11.09 -2.58 0.54
C GLN A 204 12.50 -2.19 0.04
N PRO A 205 13.24 -1.25 0.68
CA PRO A 205 14.60 -0.91 0.25
C PRO A 205 15.57 -2.11 0.36
N ASP A 206 15.44 -2.92 1.41
CA ASP A 206 16.26 -4.12 1.60
C ASP A 206 15.97 -5.20 0.55
N VAL A 207 14.69 -5.37 0.20
CA VAL A 207 14.28 -6.27 -0.89
C VAL A 207 14.91 -5.82 -2.20
N GLN A 208 14.86 -4.51 -2.50
CA GLN A 208 15.46 -3.96 -3.71
C GLN A 208 17.00 -4.16 -3.73
N LYS A 209 17.68 -3.89 -2.61
CA LYS A 209 19.12 -4.12 -2.46
C LYS A 209 19.49 -5.58 -2.72
N LYS A 210 18.82 -6.53 -2.05
CA LYS A 210 19.05 -7.97 -2.23
C LYS A 210 18.75 -8.43 -3.65
N THR A 211 17.74 -7.84 -4.29
CA THR A 211 17.43 -8.13 -5.70
C THR A 211 18.60 -7.72 -6.60
N MET A 212 19.22 -6.55 -6.38
CA MET A 212 20.41 -6.13 -7.12
C MET A 212 21.60 -7.06 -6.88
N GLU A 213 21.83 -7.52 -5.64
CA GLU A 213 22.89 -8.48 -5.30
C GLU A 213 22.74 -9.80 -6.07
N VAL A 214 21.50 -10.25 -6.32
CA VAL A 214 21.21 -11.44 -7.13
C VAL A 214 21.35 -11.17 -8.63
N MET A 215 20.95 -10.00 -9.11
CA MET A 215 20.99 -9.65 -10.53
C MET A 215 22.40 -9.36 -11.04
N MET A 216 23.25 -8.70 -10.26
CA MET A 216 24.58 -8.25 -10.70
C MET A 216 25.48 -9.38 -11.22
N PRO A 217 25.63 -10.54 -10.54
CA PRO A 217 26.43 -11.66 -11.05
C PRO A 217 25.86 -12.23 -12.35
N ARG A 218 24.53 -12.29 -12.49
CA ARG A 218 23.86 -12.80 -13.69
C ARG A 218 24.10 -11.87 -14.88
N MET A 219 24.03 -10.56 -14.66
CA MET A 219 24.34 -9.56 -15.67
C MET A 219 25.80 -9.67 -16.12
N MET A 220 26.75 -9.82 -15.19
CA MET A 220 28.17 -10.00 -15.51
C MET A 220 28.42 -11.29 -16.30
N ALA A 221 27.78 -12.39 -15.92
CA ALA A 221 27.84 -13.66 -16.66
C ALA A 221 27.24 -13.54 -18.07
N GLY A 222 26.19 -12.73 -18.24
CA GLY A 222 25.63 -12.38 -19.54
C GLY A 222 26.60 -11.57 -20.39
N MET A 223 27.21 -10.52 -19.83
CA MET A 223 28.20 -9.69 -20.52
C MET A 223 29.43 -10.48 -20.98
N ALA A 224 29.90 -11.44 -20.17
CA ALA A 224 31.02 -12.31 -20.56
C ALA A 224 30.73 -13.13 -21.83
N LYS A 225 29.46 -13.44 -22.13
CA LYS A 225 29.05 -14.15 -23.35
C LYS A 225 29.00 -13.26 -24.60
N ILE A 226 28.95 -11.94 -24.44
CA ILE A 226 28.92 -10.98 -25.56
C ILE A 226 30.24 -11.02 -26.34
N GLY A 227 31.38 -11.17 -25.68
CA GLY A 227 32.69 -11.28 -26.35
C GLY A 227 32.73 -12.39 -27.41
N PRO A 228 32.46 -13.65 -27.05
CA PRO A 228 32.36 -14.76 -28.01
C PRO A 228 31.34 -14.52 -29.13
N MET A 229 30.15 -13.99 -28.80
CA MET A 229 29.13 -13.69 -29.81
C MET A 229 29.59 -12.62 -30.81
N THR A 230 30.35 -11.62 -30.35
CA THR A 230 30.91 -10.56 -31.21
C THR A 230 31.98 -11.11 -32.14
N ALA A 231 32.84 -12.03 -31.65
CA ALA A 231 33.83 -12.71 -32.47
C ALA A 231 33.17 -13.60 -33.55
N GLU A 232 32.16 -14.38 -33.17
CA GLU A 232 31.39 -15.23 -34.08
C GLU A 232 30.68 -14.41 -35.16
N PHE A 233 30.04 -13.30 -34.78
CA PHE A 233 29.41 -12.36 -35.70
C PHE A 233 30.42 -11.77 -36.70
N THR A 234 31.59 -11.34 -36.22
CA THR A 234 32.64 -10.78 -37.08
C THR A 234 33.15 -11.81 -38.10
N LYS A 235 33.33 -13.07 -37.67
CA LYS A 235 33.73 -14.17 -38.54
C LYS A 235 32.68 -14.47 -39.62
N GLN A 236 31.40 -14.49 -39.26
CA GLN A 236 30.31 -14.68 -40.22
C GLN A 236 30.24 -13.55 -41.25
N GLN A 237 30.43 -12.30 -40.83
CA GLN A 237 30.43 -11.14 -41.73
C GLN A 237 31.63 -11.16 -42.70
N ALA A 238 32.81 -11.57 -42.23
CA ALA A 238 33.97 -11.76 -43.10
C ALA A 238 33.75 -12.89 -44.13
N ALA A 239 33.16 -14.01 -43.70
CA ALA A 239 32.82 -15.11 -44.58
C ALA A 239 31.79 -14.72 -45.65
N LYS A 240 30.74 -13.98 -45.29
CA LYS A 240 29.75 -13.45 -46.24
C LYS A 240 30.37 -12.50 -47.26
N LYS A 241 31.25 -11.58 -46.83
CA LYS A 241 31.97 -10.70 -47.75
C LYS A 241 32.84 -11.47 -48.73
N LYS A 242 33.53 -12.52 -48.26
CA LYS A 242 34.37 -13.39 -49.10
C LYS A 242 33.54 -14.21 -50.10
N ALA A 243 32.38 -14.72 -49.69
CA ALA A 243 31.44 -15.42 -50.56
C ALA A 243 30.89 -14.50 -51.66
N ALA A 244 30.44 -13.28 -51.30
CA ALA A 244 29.95 -12.29 -52.25
C ALA A 244 31.02 -11.88 -53.28
N ALA A 245 32.28 -11.74 -52.86
CA ALA A 245 33.40 -11.44 -53.76
C ALA A 245 33.72 -12.60 -54.72
N ALA A 246 33.64 -13.84 -54.24
CA ALA A 246 33.85 -15.03 -55.09
C ALA A 246 32.72 -15.21 -56.12
N GLU A 247 31.48 -14.92 -55.72
CA GLU A 247 30.30 -14.99 -56.59
C GLU A 247 30.33 -13.90 -57.67
N ALA A 248 30.75 -12.67 -57.31
CA ALA A 248 30.99 -11.60 -58.27
C ALA A 248 32.13 -11.92 -59.27
N ALA A 249 33.18 -12.60 -58.82
CA ALA A 249 34.29 -13.01 -59.69
C ALA A 249 33.90 -14.15 -60.65
N ALA A 250 33.07 -15.10 -60.22
CA ALA A 250 32.57 -16.20 -61.06
C ALA A 250 31.60 -15.72 -62.15
N GLN A 251 30.83 -14.65 -61.87
CA GLN A 251 29.95 -14.02 -62.86
C GLN A 251 30.70 -13.16 -63.90
N ALA A 252 31.98 -12.84 -63.65
CA ALA A 252 32.80 -11.99 -64.52
C ALA A 252 33.65 -12.75 -65.55
N THR A 253 33.73 -14.09 -65.46
CA THR A 253 34.45 -14.91 -66.47
C THR A 253 33.59 -15.08 -67.74
N PRO A 254 34.04 -14.57 -68.91
CA PRO A 254 33.28 -14.71 -70.14
C PRO A 254 33.44 -16.12 -70.72
N VAL A 255 32.34 -16.67 -71.23
CA VAL A 255 32.32 -17.90 -72.05
C VAL A 255 33.10 -17.61 -73.34
N VAL A 256 34.36 -18.03 -73.41
CA VAL A 256 35.11 -18.05 -74.67
C VAL A 256 34.63 -19.29 -75.43
N SER A 257 33.78 -19.08 -76.44
CA SER A 257 33.43 -20.13 -77.41
C SER A 257 34.57 -20.29 -78.43
N PRO A 258 34.83 -21.53 -78.90
CA PRO A 258 35.97 -21.87 -79.75
C PRO A 258 35.89 -21.28 -81.17
#